data_AF-A0A7W0XGQ4-F1
#
_entry.id   AF-A0A7W0XGQ4-F1
#
_cell.length_a   1.000
_cell.length_b   1.000
_cell.length_c   1.000
_cell.angle_alpha   90.00
_cell.angle_beta   90.00
_cell.angle_gamma   90.00
#
_symmetry.space_group_name_H-M   'P 1'
#
loop_
_entity.id
_entity.type
_entity.pdbx_description
1 polymer ?
#
loop_
_entity_poly.entity_id
_entity_poly.type
_entity_poly.pdbx_seq_one_letter_code
_entity_poly.pdbx_strand_id
1 'polypeptide(L)'
;MATRNALATDVLSRICNRDDLVGYVTKEKEKGWTIVLANGCFDVLHVGHIRYLQGAKAHGDLLVVGINSDRQVAVLKGPGRPIMADTERAELVASIAAVDLVTIFDEPTVENLLLALRPDIHAKGTDYTEETVPERDVVRFYGGRVAIVGDQKNHSTSEILDKMESAPGTSETAHPSHNHKQR
;
A
#
# COMPACT_ATOMS: atom_id res chain seq x y z
N MET A 1 -29.35 -3.29 4.95
CA MET A 1 -28.39 -2.37 5.58
C MET A 1 -27.73 -3.02 6.80
N ALA A 2 -27.20 -4.26 6.68
CA ALA A 2 -26.76 -5.05 7.84
C ALA A 2 -25.62 -6.05 7.55
N THR A 3 -24.69 -5.73 6.64
CA THR A 3 -23.58 -6.66 6.30
C THR A 3 -22.19 -6.01 6.36
N ARG A 4 -22.10 -4.72 6.73
CA ARG A 4 -20.85 -3.96 6.70
C ARG A 4 -19.98 -4.10 7.97
N ASN A 5 -20.40 -4.90 8.96
CA ASN A 5 -19.86 -4.83 10.33
C ASN A 5 -19.02 -6.03 10.78
N ALA A 6 -18.98 -7.14 10.03
CA ALA A 6 -18.15 -8.31 10.39
C ALA A 6 -16.73 -8.25 9.78
N LEU A 7 -16.61 -7.74 8.55
CA LEU A 7 -15.32 -7.44 7.89
C LEU A 7 -14.65 -6.15 8.39
N ALA A 8 -15.34 -5.41 9.28
CA ALA A 8 -14.85 -4.16 9.84
C ALA A 8 -13.80 -4.37 10.94
N THR A 9 -13.82 -5.51 11.63
CA THR A 9 -13.05 -5.70 12.88
C THR A 9 -11.79 -6.56 12.69
N ASP A 10 -11.77 -7.46 11.71
CA ASP A 10 -10.60 -8.30 11.43
C ASP A 10 -9.87 -7.80 10.18
N VAL A 11 -8.74 -7.12 10.40
CA VAL A 11 -7.86 -6.61 9.34
C VAL A 11 -7.35 -7.74 8.45
N LEU A 12 -7.06 -8.91 9.02
CA LEU A 12 -6.49 -10.04 8.28
C LEU A 12 -7.50 -10.60 7.26
N SER A 13 -8.80 -10.49 7.54
CA SER A 13 -9.86 -10.89 6.60
C SER A 13 -9.86 -10.08 5.29
N ARG A 14 -9.21 -8.92 5.26
CA ARG A 14 -9.07 -8.07 4.06
C ARG A 14 -7.84 -8.43 3.23
N ILE A 15 -6.96 -9.28 3.73
CA ILE A 15 -5.75 -9.72 3.02
C ILE A 15 -6.09 -11.03 2.30
N CYS A 16 -6.14 -10.98 0.98
CA CYS A 16 -6.58 -12.10 0.16
C CYS A 16 -5.46 -12.57 -0.79
N ASN A 17 -5.42 -13.87 -1.05
CA ASN A 17 -4.69 -14.37 -2.22
C ASN A 17 -5.39 -13.91 -3.50
N ARG A 18 -4.68 -14.02 -4.63
CA ARG A 18 -5.18 -13.53 -5.92
C ARG A 18 -6.46 -14.21 -6.38
N ASP A 19 -6.59 -15.51 -6.18
CA ASP A 19 -7.74 -16.27 -6.70
C ASP A 19 -9.03 -15.88 -5.99
N ASP A 20 -8.98 -15.76 -4.66
CA ASP A 20 -10.10 -15.27 -3.85
C ASP A 20 -10.48 -13.84 -4.23
N LEU A 21 -9.46 -13.00 -4.47
CA LEU A 21 -9.65 -11.61 -4.86
C LEU A 21 -10.30 -11.48 -6.24
N VAL A 22 -9.92 -12.30 -7.23
CA VAL A 22 -10.55 -12.35 -8.55
C VAL A 22 -12.03 -12.70 -8.41
N GLY A 23 -12.35 -13.71 -7.60
CA GLY A 23 -13.73 -14.13 -7.34
C GLY A 23 -14.56 -13.03 -6.66
N TYR A 24 -13.98 -12.31 -5.71
CA TYR A 24 -14.62 -11.18 -5.04
C TYR A 24 -14.86 -10.01 -6.00
N VAL A 25 -13.80 -9.56 -6.69
CA VAL A 25 -13.85 -8.44 -7.64
C VAL A 25 -14.88 -8.70 -8.73
N THR A 26 -14.91 -9.91 -9.30
CA THR A 26 -15.91 -10.28 -10.31
C THR A 26 -17.34 -10.08 -9.81
N LYS A 27 -17.64 -10.56 -8.59
CA LYS A 27 -18.97 -10.42 -7.98
C LYS A 27 -19.33 -8.96 -7.70
N GLU A 28 -18.38 -8.12 -7.28
CA GLU A 28 -18.68 -6.70 -7.05
C GLU A 28 -18.89 -5.95 -8.38
N LYS A 29 -18.12 -6.27 -9.43
CA LYS A 29 -18.35 -5.73 -10.78
C LYS A 29 -19.73 -6.09 -11.32
N GLU A 30 -20.21 -7.31 -11.08
CA GLU A 30 -21.57 -7.74 -11.46
C GLU A 30 -22.67 -6.94 -10.73
N LYS A 31 -22.38 -6.39 -9.55
CA LYS A 31 -23.27 -5.46 -8.83
C LYS A 31 -23.17 -4.02 -9.33
N GLY A 32 -22.30 -3.75 -10.32
CA GLY A 32 -22.06 -2.42 -10.88
C GLY A 32 -21.09 -1.57 -10.06
N TRP A 33 -20.28 -2.17 -9.18
CA TRP A 33 -19.28 -1.42 -8.42
C TRP A 33 -18.08 -1.05 -9.29
N THR A 34 -17.58 0.16 -9.11
CA THR A 34 -16.34 0.63 -9.74
C THR A 34 -15.14 0.18 -8.91
N ILE A 35 -14.24 -0.59 -9.53
CA ILE A 35 -13.08 -1.18 -8.86
C ILE A 35 -11.84 -0.34 -9.15
N VAL A 36 -11.15 0.06 -8.08
CA VAL A 36 -9.88 0.76 -8.13
C VAL A 36 -8.77 -0.18 -7.66
N LEU A 37 -7.69 -0.25 -8.43
CA LEU A 37 -6.44 -0.85 -7.98
C LEU A 37 -5.41 0.24 -7.73
N ALA A 38 -4.85 0.28 -6.53
CA ALA A 38 -3.59 0.94 -6.26
C ALA A 38 -2.51 -0.12 -6.01
N ASN A 39 -1.25 0.20 -6.25
CA ASN A 39 -0.16 -0.69 -5.86
C ASN A 39 1.07 0.08 -5.38
N GLY A 40 1.91 -0.57 -4.59
CA GLY A 40 3.15 0.02 -4.10
C GLY A 40 3.90 -0.83 -3.08
N CYS A 41 5.09 -0.36 -2.75
CA CYS A 41 5.94 -1.00 -1.75
C CYS A 41 5.42 -0.75 -0.33
N PHE A 42 4.94 0.47 -0.03
CA PHE A 42 4.44 0.84 1.31
C PHE A 42 5.35 0.37 2.45
N ASP A 43 6.64 0.70 2.34
CA ASP A 43 7.62 0.35 3.36
C ASP A 43 7.33 1.17 4.64
N VAL A 44 8.16 2.12 5.04
CA VAL A 44 7.78 3.02 6.14
C VAL A 44 6.61 3.90 5.69
N LEU A 45 5.44 3.72 6.33
CA LEU A 45 4.25 4.50 6.07
C LEU A 45 4.43 5.97 6.46
N HIS A 46 3.84 6.85 5.67
CA HIS A 46 3.82 8.28 5.92
C HIS A 46 2.55 8.90 5.33
N VAL A 47 2.30 10.17 5.65
CA VAL A 47 1.07 10.87 5.24
C VAL A 47 0.83 10.83 3.73
N GLY A 48 1.89 10.88 2.92
CA GLY A 48 1.81 10.71 1.47
C GLY A 48 1.11 9.41 1.03
N HIS A 49 1.39 8.26 1.67
CA HIS A 49 0.69 7.01 1.37
C HIS A 49 -0.79 7.08 1.73
N ILE A 50 -1.13 7.72 2.86
CA ILE A 50 -2.53 7.88 3.29
C ILE A 50 -3.31 8.70 2.27
N ARG A 51 -2.77 9.85 1.85
CA ARG A 51 -3.40 10.73 0.86
C ARG A 51 -3.48 10.09 -0.52
N TYR A 52 -2.45 9.35 -0.92
CA TYR A 52 -2.47 8.54 -2.15
C TYR A 52 -3.63 7.53 -2.16
N LEU A 53 -3.78 6.73 -1.09
CA LEU A 53 -4.84 5.73 -0.99
C LEU A 53 -6.24 6.35 -0.83
N GLN A 54 -6.36 7.47 -0.12
CA GLN A 54 -7.61 8.23 -0.06
C GLN A 54 -8.01 8.79 -1.43
N GLY A 55 -7.05 9.35 -2.17
CA GLY A 55 -7.26 9.82 -3.54
C GLY A 55 -7.67 8.68 -4.48
N ALA A 56 -7.03 7.52 -4.36
CA ALA A 56 -7.43 6.32 -5.11
C ALA A 56 -8.87 5.90 -4.78
N LYS A 57 -9.22 5.82 -3.50
CA LYS A 57 -10.58 5.44 -3.06
C LYS A 57 -11.67 6.39 -3.57
N ALA A 58 -11.37 7.68 -3.74
CA ALA A 58 -12.34 8.66 -4.25
C ALA A 58 -12.79 8.38 -5.70
N HIS A 59 -12.10 7.50 -6.43
CA HIS A 59 -12.42 7.15 -7.81
C HIS A 59 -13.35 5.95 -7.97
N GLY A 60 -13.70 5.23 -6.90
CA GLY A 60 -14.58 4.07 -7.03
C GLY A 60 -15.15 3.55 -5.72
N ASP A 61 -15.91 2.47 -5.82
CA ASP A 61 -16.66 1.89 -4.71
C ASP A 61 -15.81 0.93 -3.88
N LEU A 62 -14.79 0.31 -4.50
CA LEU A 62 -13.89 -0.63 -3.86
C LEU A 62 -12.43 -0.36 -4.26
N LEU A 63 -11.57 -0.20 -3.25
CA LEU A 63 -10.13 -0.06 -3.39
C LEU A 63 -9.43 -1.37 -3.01
N VAL A 64 -8.82 -1.99 -4.02
CA VAL A 64 -7.83 -3.05 -3.86
C VAL A 64 -6.45 -2.42 -3.82
N VAL A 65 -5.59 -2.88 -2.90
CA VAL A 65 -4.18 -2.49 -2.85
C VAL A 65 -3.26 -3.70 -3.07
N GLY A 66 -2.45 -3.64 -4.12
CA GLY A 66 -1.37 -4.58 -4.37
C GLY A 66 -0.08 -4.18 -3.64
N ILE A 67 0.41 -5.06 -2.78
CA ILE A 67 1.68 -4.91 -2.05
C ILE A 67 2.77 -5.67 -2.78
N ASN A 68 3.86 -5.00 -3.10
CA ASN A 68 5.05 -5.66 -3.66
C ASN A 68 5.67 -6.60 -2.61
N SER A 69 6.02 -7.83 -3.02
CA SER A 69 6.71 -8.79 -2.15
C SER A 69 8.08 -8.29 -1.71
N ASP A 70 8.62 -8.88 -0.64
CA ASP A 70 9.96 -8.55 -0.16
C ASP A 70 11.03 -8.77 -1.23
N ARG A 71 10.92 -9.88 -1.97
CA ARG A 71 11.83 -10.21 -3.08
C ARG A 71 11.82 -9.13 -4.15
N GLN A 72 10.62 -8.68 -4.56
CA GLN A 72 10.49 -7.65 -5.60
C GLN A 72 11.07 -6.32 -5.13
N VAL A 73 10.80 -5.92 -3.88
CA VAL A 73 11.32 -4.67 -3.33
C VAL A 73 12.84 -4.71 -3.22
N ALA A 74 13.43 -5.83 -2.80
CA ALA A 74 14.88 -6.00 -2.74
C ALA A 74 15.55 -5.85 -4.12
N VAL A 75 14.95 -6.44 -5.16
CA VAL A 75 15.43 -6.28 -6.56
C VAL A 75 15.32 -4.83 -7.03
N LEU A 76 14.22 -4.15 -6.69
CA LEU A 76 13.96 -2.77 -7.15
C LEU A 76 14.81 -1.72 -6.44
N LYS A 77 15.00 -1.87 -5.12
CA LYS A 77 15.61 -0.84 -4.25
C LYS A 77 17.02 -1.16 -3.78
N GLY A 78 17.47 -2.41 -3.95
CA GLY A 78 18.79 -2.86 -3.56
C GLY A 78 18.90 -3.34 -2.10
N PRO A 79 20.13 -3.61 -1.62
CA PRO A 79 20.38 -4.18 -0.31
C PRO A 79 19.78 -3.37 0.85
N GLY A 80 19.26 -4.06 1.87
CA GLY A 80 18.68 -3.43 3.06
C GLY A 80 17.22 -2.98 2.89
N ARG A 81 16.54 -3.39 1.81
CA ARG A 81 15.12 -3.10 1.56
C ARG A 81 14.35 -4.37 1.20
N PRO A 82 13.06 -4.48 1.58
CA PRO A 82 12.30 -3.53 2.41
C PRO A 82 12.76 -3.55 3.88
N ILE A 83 12.33 -2.56 4.66
CA ILE A 83 12.58 -2.53 6.12
C ILE A 83 11.56 -3.41 6.82
N MET A 84 10.29 -3.35 6.41
CA MET A 84 9.20 -4.17 6.94
C MET A 84 8.83 -5.29 5.97
N ALA A 85 8.48 -6.46 6.51
CA ALA A 85 8.08 -7.61 5.70
C ALA A 85 6.77 -7.32 4.94
N ASP A 86 6.55 -7.96 3.80
CA ASP A 86 5.35 -7.77 2.97
C ASP A 86 4.05 -8.04 3.71
N THR A 87 4.04 -9.03 4.61
CA THR A 87 2.90 -9.35 5.47
C THR A 87 2.57 -8.22 6.45
N GLU A 88 3.59 -7.63 7.09
CA GLU A 88 3.43 -6.49 8.00
C GLU A 88 2.94 -5.25 7.24
N ARG A 89 3.52 -4.98 6.07
CA ARG A 89 3.10 -3.88 5.19
C ARG A 89 1.66 -4.07 4.73
N ALA A 90 1.26 -5.30 4.40
CA ALA A 90 -0.12 -5.61 4.03
C ALA A 90 -1.10 -5.36 5.17
N GLU A 91 -0.76 -5.76 6.41
CA GLU A 91 -1.60 -5.52 7.60
C GLU A 91 -1.75 -4.02 7.90
N LEU A 92 -0.64 -3.27 7.84
CA LEU A 92 -0.66 -1.82 8.03
C LEU A 92 -1.53 -1.13 6.98
N VAL A 93 -1.42 -1.54 5.71
CA VAL A 93 -2.22 -0.98 4.61
C VAL A 93 -3.69 -1.37 4.74
N ALA A 94 -4.00 -2.62 5.10
CA ALA A 94 -5.37 -3.11 5.30
C ALA A 94 -6.09 -2.40 6.47
N SER A 95 -5.32 -1.85 7.43
CA SER A 95 -5.83 -1.05 8.54
C SER A 95 -6.22 0.39 8.15
N ILE A 96 -5.84 0.85 6.97
CA ILE A 96 -6.18 2.19 6.49
C ILE A 96 -7.65 2.22 6.09
N ALA A 97 -8.42 3.17 6.65
CA ALA A 97 -9.88 3.24 6.46
C ALA A 97 -10.35 3.33 4.99
N ALA A 98 -9.49 3.80 4.08
CA ALA A 98 -9.80 3.90 2.66
C ALA A 98 -9.65 2.56 1.90
N VAL A 99 -8.97 1.58 2.49
CA VAL A 99 -8.60 0.30 1.85
C VAL A 99 -9.64 -0.77 2.18
N ASP A 100 -10.18 -1.41 1.15
CA ASP A 100 -11.16 -2.48 1.32
C ASP A 100 -10.49 -3.86 1.28
N LEU A 101 -9.56 -4.07 0.34
CA LEU A 101 -8.87 -5.35 0.14
C LEU A 101 -7.39 -5.14 -0.15
N VAL A 102 -6.56 -6.08 0.29
CA VAL A 102 -5.11 -6.09 0.09
C VAL A 102 -4.68 -7.43 -0.47
N THR A 103 -3.70 -7.43 -1.37
CA THR A 103 -3.05 -8.65 -1.86
C THR A 103 -1.56 -8.43 -2.02
N ILE A 104 -0.77 -9.46 -1.77
CA ILE A 104 0.67 -9.44 -2.01
C ILE A 104 0.94 -10.09 -3.37
N PHE A 105 1.78 -9.47 -4.18
CA PHE A 105 2.19 -10.02 -5.48
C PHE A 105 3.72 -9.97 -5.63
N ASP A 106 4.25 -10.91 -6.40
CA ASP A 106 5.66 -11.25 -6.41
C ASP A 106 6.29 -11.12 -7.82
N GLU A 107 5.47 -10.84 -8.82
CA GLU A 107 5.90 -10.58 -10.19
C GLU A 107 6.61 -9.24 -10.33
N PRO A 108 7.55 -9.09 -11.28
CA PRO A 108 8.34 -7.86 -11.44
C PRO A 108 7.51 -6.60 -11.70
N THR A 109 6.36 -6.73 -12.34
CA THR A 109 5.40 -5.65 -12.62
C THR A 109 4.01 -6.03 -12.12
N VAL A 110 3.12 -5.04 -11.99
CA VAL A 110 1.73 -5.27 -11.56
C VAL A 110 0.83 -5.79 -12.69
N GLU A 111 1.38 -6.00 -13.90
CA GLU A 111 0.64 -6.35 -15.10
C GLU A 111 -0.23 -7.60 -14.95
N ASN A 112 0.32 -8.69 -14.39
CA ASN A 112 -0.45 -9.92 -14.18
C ASN A 112 -1.62 -9.72 -13.21
N LEU A 113 -1.43 -8.89 -12.18
CA LEU A 113 -2.49 -8.54 -11.25
C LEU A 113 -3.57 -7.69 -11.93
N LEU A 114 -3.17 -6.73 -12.78
CA LEU A 114 -4.09 -5.94 -13.59
C LEU A 114 -4.91 -6.81 -14.54
N LEU A 115 -4.28 -7.76 -15.24
CA LEU A 115 -4.95 -8.65 -16.19
C LEU A 115 -5.92 -9.62 -15.51
N ALA A 116 -5.58 -10.06 -14.29
CA ALA A 116 -6.42 -10.94 -13.49
C ALA A 116 -7.65 -10.22 -12.94
N LEU A 117 -7.47 -9.02 -12.37
CA LEU A 117 -8.55 -8.29 -11.70
C LEU A 117 -9.37 -7.41 -12.66
N ARG A 118 -8.73 -6.91 -13.73
CA ARG A 118 -9.29 -5.93 -14.68
C ARG A 118 -10.03 -4.79 -13.96
N PRO A 119 -9.36 -4.06 -13.05
CA PRO A 119 -9.98 -2.95 -12.33
C PRO A 119 -10.43 -1.88 -13.32
N ASP A 120 -11.50 -1.15 -13.01
CA ASP A 120 -11.95 -0.06 -13.89
C ASP A 120 -10.95 1.11 -13.87
N ILE A 121 -10.21 1.24 -12.76
CA ILE A 121 -9.24 2.32 -12.54
C ILE A 121 -7.94 1.77 -11.93
N HIS A 122 -6.80 2.13 -12.54
CA HIS A 122 -5.48 1.94 -11.94
C HIS A 122 -4.96 3.27 -11.40
N ALA A 123 -4.94 3.39 -10.08
CA ALA A 123 -4.44 4.58 -9.39
C ALA A 123 -2.91 4.54 -9.30
N LYS A 124 -2.26 5.67 -9.61
CA LYS A 124 -0.81 5.87 -9.49
C LYS A 124 -0.51 7.21 -8.81
N GLY A 125 0.59 7.26 -8.08
CA GLY A 125 1.03 8.48 -7.43
C GLY A 125 1.46 9.56 -8.42
N THR A 126 1.64 10.79 -7.92
CA THR A 126 2.08 11.99 -8.67
C THR A 126 3.49 11.90 -9.28
N ASP A 127 4.19 10.79 -9.06
CA ASP A 127 5.43 10.42 -9.76
C ASP A 127 5.26 10.17 -11.25
N TYR A 128 4.02 9.92 -11.66
CA TYR A 128 3.67 9.62 -13.04
C TYR A 128 2.64 10.63 -13.54
N THR A 129 2.67 10.85 -14.84
CA THR A 129 1.52 11.32 -15.63
C THR A 129 0.78 10.11 -16.21
N GLU A 130 -0.45 10.28 -16.68
CA GLU A 130 -1.20 9.20 -17.34
C GLU A 130 -0.42 8.62 -18.53
N GLU A 131 0.37 9.45 -19.21
CA GLU A 131 1.19 9.05 -20.34
C GLU A 131 2.43 8.27 -19.94
N THR A 132 2.97 8.48 -18.75
CA THR A 132 4.24 7.85 -18.32
C THR A 132 4.05 6.56 -17.53
N VAL A 133 2.81 6.18 -17.19
CA VAL A 133 2.55 4.92 -16.49
C VAL A 133 2.84 3.74 -17.43
N PRO A 134 3.79 2.84 -17.07
CA PRO A 134 4.15 1.71 -17.93
C PRO A 134 2.97 0.79 -18.24
N GLU A 135 2.09 0.59 -17.27
CA GLU A 135 0.94 -0.32 -17.39
C GLU A 135 -0.29 0.30 -18.08
N ARG A 136 -0.21 1.55 -18.56
CA ARG A 136 -1.36 2.28 -19.13
C ARG A 136 -2.03 1.51 -20.28
N ASP A 137 -1.24 0.84 -21.12
CA ASP A 137 -1.76 0.16 -22.31
C ASP A 137 -2.46 -1.15 -21.94
N VAL A 138 -1.99 -1.83 -20.89
CA VAL A 138 -2.65 -2.99 -20.29
C VAL A 138 -4.01 -2.57 -19.72
N VAL A 139 -4.06 -1.44 -19.01
CA VAL A 139 -5.30 -0.92 -18.43
C VAL A 139 -6.31 -0.55 -19.51
N ARG A 140 -5.86 0.13 -20.57
CA ARG A 140 -6.70 0.48 -21.72
C ARG A 140 -7.19 -0.74 -22.49
N PHE A 141 -6.38 -1.78 -22.60
CA PHE A 141 -6.72 -3.00 -23.35
C PHE A 141 -8.01 -3.67 -22.87
N TYR A 142 -8.26 -3.69 -21.55
CA TYR A 142 -9.51 -4.23 -21.00
C TYR A 142 -10.58 -3.16 -20.73
N GLY A 143 -10.37 -1.91 -21.18
CA GLY A 143 -11.34 -0.81 -21.08
C GLY A 143 -11.28 0.01 -19.79
N GLY A 144 -10.26 -0.18 -18.94
CA GLY A 144 -10.04 0.66 -17.76
C GLY A 144 -9.31 1.96 -18.10
N ARG A 145 -9.04 2.77 -17.07
CA ARG A 145 -8.21 3.99 -17.19
C ARG A 145 -7.22 4.14 -16.03
N VAL A 146 -6.17 4.91 -16.26
CA VAL A 146 -5.24 5.33 -15.20
C VAL A 146 -5.82 6.56 -14.50
N ALA A 147 -5.54 6.71 -13.20
CA ALA A 147 -5.80 7.94 -12.45
C ALA A 147 -4.55 8.33 -11.66
N ILE A 148 -4.10 9.58 -11.81
CA ILE A 148 -3.01 10.13 -11.01
C ILE A 148 -3.59 10.76 -9.75
N VAL A 149 -3.13 10.31 -8.58
CA VAL A 149 -3.70 10.66 -7.27
C VAL A 149 -2.64 10.94 -6.21
N GLY A 150 -3.05 11.62 -5.14
CA GLY A 150 -2.19 12.03 -4.04
C GLY A 150 -1.61 13.44 -4.21
N ASP A 151 -0.80 13.85 -3.24
CA ASP A 151 -0.21 15.18 -3.19
C ASP A 151 1.14 15.23 -3.91
N GLN A 152 1.66 16.44 -4.15
CA GLN A 152 3.05 16.64 -4.55
C GLN A 152 4.02 16.10 -3.50
N LYS A 153 5.12 15.49 -3.95
CA LYS A 153 6.12 14.83 -3.10
C LYS A 153 6.82 15.79 -2.14
N ASN A 154 6.35 15.81 -0.89
CA ASN A 154 7.07 16.39 0.26
C ASN A 154 7.33 15.36 1.37
N HIS A 155 7.11 14.06 1.09
CA HIS A 155 7.17 12.99 2.08
C HIS A 155 7.60 11.67 1.41
N SER A 156 8.81 11.19 1.68
CA SER A 156 9.28 9.87 1.25
C SER A 156 9.88 9.06 2.40
N THR A 157 9.87 7.73 2.30
CA THR A 157 10.55 6.86 3.28
C THR A 157 12.04 7.22 3.42
N SER A 158 12.72 7.54 2.32
CA SER A 158 14.13 7.93 2.34
C SER A 158 14.33 9.19 3.18
N GLU A 159 13.54 10.24 2.97
CA GLU A 159 13.62 11.46 3.79
C GLU A 159 13.36 11.22 5.28
N ILE A 160 12.48 10.28 5.63
CA ILE A 160 12.23 9.93 7.03
C ILE A 160 13.47 9.26 7.62
N LEU A 161 14.09 8.32 6.90
CA LEU A 161 15.30 7.64 7.34
C LEU A 161 16.48 8.59 7.46
N ASP A 162 16.68 9.45 6.46
CA ASP A 162 17.73 10.48 6.46
C ASP A 162 17.57 11.41 7.68
N LYS A 163 16.33 11.78 8.04
CA LYS A 163 16.03 12.56 9.25
C LYS A 163 16.32 11.80 10.55
N MET A 164 16.10 10.48 10.56
CA MET A 164 16.40 9.64 11.73
C MET A 164 17.91 9.46 11.93
N GLU A 165 18.67 9.30 10.84
CA GLU A 165 20.14 9.20 10.90
C GLU A 165 20.82 10.53 11.25
N SER A 166 20.24 11.66 10.81
CA SER A 166 20.76 13.00 11.09
C SER A 166 20.28 13.62 12.41
N ALA A 167 19.35 12.98 13.12
CA ALA A 167 18.93 13.43 14.44
C ALA A 167 20.09 13.20 15.44
N PRO A 168 20.55 14.24 16.19
CA PRO A 168 21.58 14.06 17.18
C PRO A 168 21.10 13.06 18.23
N GLY A 169 21.80 11.91 18.33
CA GLY A 169 21.49 10.88 19.30
C GLY A 169 21.43 11.49 20.69
N THR A 170 20.35 11.23 21.43
CA THR A 170 20.29 11.55 22.86
C THR A 170 21.42 10.80 23.54
N SER A 171 22.49 11.52 23.86
CA SER A 171 23.57 11.06 24.72
C SER A 171 22.97 10.46 25.98
N GLU A 172 23.41 9.26 26.33
CA GLU A 172 23.11 8.59 27.60
C GLU A 172 23.16 9.60 28.76
N THR A 173 21.99 9.90 29.33
CA THR A 173 21.96 10.55 30.63
C THR A 173 22.32 9.48 31.65
N ALA A 174 23.52 9.61 32.21
CA ALA A 174 24.04 8.78 33.27
C ALA A 174 22.98 8.54 34.35
N HIS A 175 22.64 7.27 34.58
CA HIS A 175 21.86 6.86 35.74
C HIS A 175 22.68 7.21 37.00
N PRO A 176 22.19 8.05 37.93
CA PRO A 176 22.86 8.23 39.20
C PRO A 176 22.69 6.96 40.01
N SER A 177 23.80 6.25 40.23
CA SER A 177 23.88 5.10 41.12
C SER A 177 23.37 5.49 42.51
N HIS A 178 22.19 4.98 42.87
CA HIS A 178 21.69 5.07 44.24
C HIS A 178 22.55 4.20 45.15
N ASN A 179 23.46 4.86 45.88
CA ASN A 179 24.27 4.26 46.92
C ASN A 179 23.38 3.94 48.13
N HIS A 180 22.87 2.70 48.20
CA HIS A 180 22.13 2.23 49.36
C HIS A 180 23.14 1.89 50.48
N LYS A 181 23.32 2.84 51.40
CA LYS A 181 23.96 2.59 52.70
C LYS A 181 23.15 1.53 53.44
N GLN A 182 23.71 0.32 53.55
CA GLN A 182 23.26 -0.69 54.50
C GLN A 182 23.46 -0.16 55.92
N ARG A 183 22.40 -0.29 56.73
CA ARG A 183 22.47 -0.27 58.20
C ARG A 183 22.70 -1.69 58.69
#